data_AF-A0AA95SMF2-F1
#
_entry.id   AF-A0AA95SMF2-F1
#
_cell.length_a   1.000
_cell.length_b   1.000
_cell.length_c   1.000
_cell.angle_alpha   90.00
_cell.angle_beta   90.00
_cell.angle_gamma   90.00
#
_symmetry.space_group_name_H-M   'P 1'
#
loop_
_entity.id
_entity.type
_entity.pdbx_description
1 polymer ?
#
loop_
_entity_poly.entity_id
_entity_poly.type
_entity_poly.pdbx_seq_one_letter_code
_entity_poly.pdbx_strand_id
1 'polypeptide(L)'
;MKNSLRALTLLLALPATAATLQVQDEKTGQPLATVMLRVFPLKAPALPSSDGGYPPPGQPFQVWREHTVFSDAQGRAELPDEQAGAPQQLRLRKPGYQDLTLPLAQVKNGVLRLQRETDPLRLAEARPANAWLAALDLGDQARRLHFQTQCTFCHQQGNAFLRRERSEQEWSEAIQRMMRYGSRLSSEDQKALPAILAKGYQALREHPERVGATAPWAPELAQARISEWPVGDAMSQAHDVLLARDGTLYVADNIQDRLWALDPRSGRMTVYKIPHLPGDEPGGLLSARLREFPRHDSTSNAHSLAESPRDGHLFITPSAQRRIVEFDPAKGDFRLHEIGGGFYPHTIRIDAQDRVWFTLALSNQVGMLDRSSGQFKRYDLPARGFGERMTTRYIGALYWLMRHGLPLTNWLKVDRAGTGTPLPYGIEVTPDGRVWFARLHTDEIGVIDPRTDEVRMIATPFKGPRRLRADAQGRLWIAAFPESAVVCYDPASGRFTRYDLPVLPKGSDTPYSLNVDKARGVVWVNGNQSDSLYALEIASGRWTQYPLPRRVAFTRDVEIAPDGSVYTSTSSFPSWHVEDGQPTLIHLQPR
;
A
#
# COMPACT_ATOMS: atom_id res chain seq x y z
N MET A 1 26.79 -34.48 -56.92
CA MET A 1 26.39 -33.66 -55.75
C MET A 1 24.91 -33.87 -55.53
N LYS A 2 24.53 -34.48 -54.40
CA LYS A 2 23.14 -34.83 -54.05
C LYS A 2 22.47 -33.60 -53.42
N ASN A 3 21.40 -33.08 -54.03
CA ASN A 3 20.57 -32.03 -53.46
C ASN A 3 19.46 -32.66 -52.61
N SER A 4 19.50 -32.40 -51.30
CA SER A 4 18.47 -32.80 -50.35
C SER A 4 17.49 -31.64 -50.16
N LEU A 5 16.26 -31.76 -50.67
CA LEU A 5 15.16 -30.86 -50.31
C LEU A 5 14.79 -31.09 -48.84
N ARG A 6 14.94 -30.07 -48.00
CA ARG A 6 14.35 -30.03 -46.65
C ARG A 6 12.92 -29.51 -46.78
N ALA A 7 11.95 -30.36 -46.49
CA ALA A 7 10.55 -29.96 -46.33
C ALA A 7 10.43 -29.10 -45.05
N LEU A 8 9.91 -27.88 -45.22
CA LEU A 8 9.59 -26.97 -44.12
C LEU A 8 8.19 -27.33 -43.62
N THR A 9 8.10 -28.06 -42.51
CA THR A 9 6.82 -28.38 -41.87
C THR A 9 6.31 -27.13 -41.14
N LEU A 10 5.34 -26.44 -41.74
CA LEU A 10 4.61 -25.36 -41.10
C LEU A 10 3.69 -25.97 -40.03
N LEU A 11 4.09 -25.91 -38.77
CA LEU A 11 3.22 -26.23 -37.63
C LEU A 11 2.22 -25.08 -37.46
N LEU A 12 1.03 -25.26 -38.03
CA LEU A 12 -0.14 -24.45 -37.71
C LEU A 12 -0.52 -24.74 -36.24
N ALA A 13 -0.17 -23.82 -35.35
CA ALA A 13 -0.69 -23.81 -34.00
C ALA A 13 -2.20 -23.52 -34.06
N LEU A 14 -3.02 -24.51 -33.70
CA LEU A 14 -4.45 -24.30 -33.46
C LEU A 14 -4.60 -23.33 -32.27
N PRO A 15 -5.51 -22.35 -32.31
CA PRO A 15 -5.79 -21.51 -31.15
C PRO A 15 -6.32 -22.42 -30.03
N ALA A 16 -5.62 -22.47 -28.91
CA ALA A 16 -6.11 -23.11 -27.70
C ALA A 16 -7.38 -22.36 -27.26
N THR A 17 -8.50 -23.07 -27.17
CA THR A 17 -9.74 -22.48 -26.67
C THR A 17 -9.62 -22.33 -25.16
N ALA A 18 -9.70 -21.09 -24.65
CA ALA A 18 -9.76 -20.81 -23.22
C ALA A 18 -10.82 -21.68 -22.54
N ALA A 19 -10.47 -22.28 -21.40
CA ALA A 19 -11.40 -23.14 -20.67
C ALA A 19 -12.53 -22.30 -20.07
N THR A 20 -13.77 -22.57 -20.48
CA THR A 20 -14.97 -22.00 -19.86
C THR A 20 -15.43 -22.88 -18.71
N LEU A 21 -15.47 -22.33 -17.51
CA LEU A 21 -15.95 -23.01 -16.32
C LEU A 21 -17.31 -22.49 -15.90
N GLN A 22 -18.12 -23.37 -15.32
CA GLN A 22 -19.36 -22.99 -14.65
C GLN A 22 -19.24 -23.30 -13.16
N VAL A 23 -19.57 -22.33 -12.30
CA VAL A 23 -19.56 -22.49 -10.85
C VAL A 23 -20.98 -22.48 -10.31
N GLN A 24 -21.30 -23.46 -9.46
CA GLN A 24 -22.62 -23.63 -8.87
C GLN A 24 -22.54 -23.88 -7.36
N ASP A 25 -23.64 -23.61 -6.67
CA ASP A 25 -23.85 -24.02 -5.28
C ASP A 25 -24.02 -25.55 -5.24
N GLU A 26 -23.25 -26.21 -4.39
CA GLU A 26 -23.20 -27.69 -4.35
C GLU A 26 -24.56 -28.33 -4.05
N LYS A 27 -25.35 -27.72 -3.16
CA LYS A 27 -26.61 -28.29 -2.68
C LYS A 27 -27.78 -27.98 -3.62
N THR A 28 -27.85 -26.75 -4.12
CA THR A 28 -28.99 -26.27 -4.91
C THR A 28 -28.78 -26.41 -6.42
N GLY A 29 -27.53 -26.57 -6.89
CA GLY A 29 -27.18 -26.55 -8.31
C GLY A 29 -27.34 -25.18 -8.97
N GLN A 30 -27.68 -24.13 -8.21
CA GLN A 30 -27.86 -22.80 -8.77
C GLN A 30 -26.51 -22.18 -9.16
N PRO A 31 -26.43 -21.45 -10.29
CA PRO A 31 -25.22 -20.74 -10.67
C PRO A 31 -24.79 -19.70 -9.62
N LEU A 32 -23.50 -19.60 -9.40
CA LEU A 32 -22.91 -18.63 -8.47
C LEU A 32 -22.22 -17.51 -9.22
N ALA A 33 -22.81 -16.31 -9.15
CA ALA A 33 -22.18 -15.09 -9.64
C ALA A 33 -21.04 -14.61 -8.74
N THR A 34 -20.14 -13.83 -9.32
CA THR A 34 -19.01 -13.16 -8.65
C THR A 34 -18.12 -14.11 -7.85
N VAL A 35 -18.03 -15.39 -8.20
CA VAL A 35 -17.02 -16.28 -7.63
C VAL A 35 -15.68 -15.79 -8.16
N MET A 36 -14.72 -15.56 -7.28
CA MET A 36 -13.35 -15.21 -7.63
C MET A 36 -12.59 -16.48 -7.98
N LEU A 37 -12.02 -16.55 -9.18
CA LEU A 37 -11.22 -17.66 -9.68
C LEU A 37 -9.78 -17.17 -9.86
N ARG A 38 -8.87 -17.61 -8.98
CA ARG A 38 -7.43 -17.28 -9.04
C ARG A 38 -6.62 -18.47 -9.52
N VAL A 39 -5.85 -18.29 -10.60
CA VAL A 39 -4.87 -19.25 -11.13
C VAL A 39 -3.47 -18.79 -10.73
N PHE A 40 -2.72 -19.69 -10.10
CA PHE A 40 -1.38 -19.40 -9.57
C PHE A 40 -0.54 -20.70 -9.54
N PRO A 41 0.80 -20.62 -9.43
CA PRO A 41 1.64 -21.81 -9.38
C PRO A 41 1.30 -22.71 -8.19
N LEU A 42 1.34 -24.02 -8.40
CA LEU A 42 1.21 -25.01 -7.32
C LEU A 42 2.34 -24.88 -6.30
N LYS A 43 3.54 -24.58 -6.80
CA LYS A 43 4.73 -24.26 -6.02
C LYS A 43 5.42 -23.08 -6.67
N ALA A 44 5.76 -22.06 -5.89
CA ALA A 44 6.56 -20.94 -6.34
C ALA A 44 7.91 -21.45 -6.86
N PRO A 45 8.29 -21.14 -8.12
CA PRO A 45 9.64 -21.35 -8.60
C PRO A 45 10.66 -20.68 -7.68
N ALA A 46 11.81 -21.34 -7.50
CA ALA A 46 12.92 -20.72 -6.78
C ALA A 46 13.43 -19.52 -7.60
N LEU A 47 13.42 -18.33 -6.99
CA LEU A 47 14.04 -17.15 -7.58
C LEU A 47 15.57 -17.23 -7.40
N PRO A 48 16.36 -16.62 -8.29
CA PRO A 48 17.78 -16.39 -8.03
C PRO A 48 17.97 -15.70 -6.67
N SER A 49 18.95 -16.12 -5.88
CA SER A 49 19.07 -15.71 -4.47
C SER A 49 20.51 -15.46 -4.00
N SER A 50 21.43 -15.22 -4.95
CA SER A 50 22.87 -15.09 -4.67
C SER A 50 23.29 -13.81 -3.93
N ASP A 51 22.40 -12.83 -3.71
CA ASP A 51 22.67 -11.61 -2.95
C ASP A 51 21.84 -11.58 -1.65
N GLY A 52 22.27 -12.34 -0.64
CA GLY A 52 21.64 -12.35 0.68
C GLY A 52 20.22 -12.89 0.70
N GLY A 53 19.92 -13.86 -0.17
CA GLY A 53 18.57 -14.42 -0.34
C GLY A 53 17.75 -13.75 -1.45
N TYR A 54 18.30 -12.73 -2.13
CA TYR A 54 17.63 -12.00 -3.21
C TYR A 54 18.33 -12.20 -4.57
N PRO A 55 17.64 -11.91 -5.69
CA PRO A 55 18.22 -11.93 -7.02
C PRO A 55 19.45 -11.01 -7.13
N PRO A 56 20.49 -11.42 -7.88
CA PRO A 56 21.67 -10.58 -8.10
C PRO A 56 21.27 -9.26 -8.79
N PRO A 57 21.74 -8.11 -8.27
CA PRO A 57 21.38 -6.82 -8.86
C PRO A 57 21.76 -6.68 -10.34
N GLY A 58 20.92 -5.98 -11.10
CA GLY A 58 21.10 -5.71 -12.54
C GLY A 58 20.86 -6.90 -13.46
N GLN A 59 20.64 -8.11 -12.94
CA GLN A 59 20.41 -9.30 -13.75
C GLN A 59 18.90 -9.56 -13.88
N PRO A 60 18.35 -9.58 -15.11
CA PRO A 60 16.94 -9.85 -15.32
C PRO A 60 16.62 -11.33 -15.11
N PHE A 61 15.44 -11.59 -14.54
CA PHE A 61 14.89 -12.93 -14.37
C PHE A 61 13.38 -12.93 -14.66
N GLN A 62 12.82 -14.11 -14.90
CA GLN A 62 11.39 -14.27 -15.14
C GLN A 62 10.66 -14.44 -13.81
N VAL A 63 9.61 -13.65 -13.60
CA VAL A 63 8.61 -13.93 -12.56
C VAL A 63 7.35 -14.46 -13.20
N TRP A 64 6.66 -15.35 -12.50
CA TRP A 64 5.35 -15.83 -12.93
C TRP A 64 4.30 -14.75 -12.73
N ARG A 65 3.19 -14.88 -13.45
CA ARG A 65 2.04 -14.01 -13.31
C ARG A 65 0.86 -14.83 -12.82
N GLU A 66 0.26 -14.40 -11.73
CA GLU A 66 -1.00 -14.95 -11.25
C GLU A 66 -2.15 -14.19 -11.89
N HIS A 67 -3.27 -14.87 -12.09
CA HIS A 67 -4.45 -14.31 -12.76
C HIS A 67 -5.70 -14.56 -11.95
N THR A 68 -6.54 -13.54 -11.84
CA THR A 68 -7.84 -13.63 -11.20
C THR A 68 -8.92 -13.07 -12.10
N VAL A 69 -10.00 -13.84 -12.21
CA VAL A 69 -11.24 -13.46 -12.91
C VAL A 69 -12.44 -13.69 -11.98
N PHE A 70 -13.61 -13.20 -12.37
CA PHE A 70 -14.84 -13.42 -11.62
C PHE A 70 -15.93 -14.05 -12.49
N SER A 71 -16.75 -14.91 -11.90
CA SER A 71 -17.89 -15.48 -12.62
C SER A 71 -19.03 -14.48 -12.86
N ASP A 72 -19.71 -14.63 -13.99
CA ASP A 72 -20.88 -13.85 -14.38
C ASP A 72 -22.18 -14.29 -13.66
N ALA A 73 -23.31 -13.66 -14.00
CA ALA A 73 -24.62 -13.98 -13.42
C ALA A 73 -25.08 -15.44 -13.65
N GLN A 74 -24.54 -16.11 -14.66
CA GLN A 74 -24.78 -17.52 -14.99
C GLN A 74 -23.71 -18.45 -14.41
N GLY A 75 -22.86 -17.92 -13.53
CA GLY A 75 -21.77 -18.63 -12.89
C GLY A 75 -20.63 -18.99 -13.83
N ARG A 76 -20.56 -18.39 -15.03
CA ARG A 76 -19.52 -18.70 -16.01
C ARG A 76 -18.30 -17.82 -15.82
N ALA A 77 -17.12 -18.39 -15.97
CA ALA A 77 -15.86 -17.67 -15.98
C ALA A 77 -14.93 -18.27 -17.03
N GLU A 78 -14.22 -17.40 -17.74
CA GLU A 78 -13.18 -17.77 -18.69
C GLU A 78 -11.83 -17.65 -18.00
N LEU A 79 -11.14 -18.78 -17.88
CA LEU A 79 -9.78 -18.78 -17.35
C LEU A 79 -8.78 -18.43 -18.47
N PRO A 80 -7.69 -17.73 -18.14
CA PRO A 80 -6.58 -17.59 -19.08
C PRO A 80 -5.93 -18.97 -19.32
N ASP A 81 -5.28 -19.11 -20.47
CA ASP A 81 -4.53 -20.32 -20.80
C ASP A 81 -3.45 -20.63 -19.74
N GLU A 82 -3.18 -21.93 -19.55
CA GLU A 82 -2.12 -22.40 -18.66
C GLU A 82 -0.78 -21.79 -19.10
N GLN A 83 -0.08 -21.15 -18.17
CA GLN A 83 1.24 -20.59 -18.48
C GLN A 83 2.27 -21.71 -18.55
N ALA A 84 3.12 -21.70 -19.57
CA ALA A 84 4.25 -22.63 -19.66
C ALA A 84 5.22 -22.45 -18.48
N GLY A 85 5.75 -23.55 -17.96
CA GLY A 85 6.91 -23.55 -17.06
C GLY A 85 6.72 -24.16 -15.66
N ALA A 86 5.49 -24.22 -15.12
CA ALA A 86 5.23 -24.86 -13.83
C ALA A 86 3.78 -25.36 -13.69
N PRO A 87 3.51 -26.48 -12.99
CA PRO A 87 2.16 -26.89 -12.66
C PRO A 87 1.40 -25.79 -11.91
N GLN A 88 0.18 -25.51 -12.36
CA GLN A 88 -0.68 -24.47 -11.78
C GLN A 88 -1.82 -25.08 -10.94
N GLN A 89 -2.41 -24.25 -10.09
CA GLN A 89 -3.63 -24.57 -9.35
C GLN A 89 -4.64 -23.42 -9.46
N LEU A 90 -5.91 -23.80 -9.34
CA LEU A 90 -7.05 -22.90 -9.36
C LEU A 90 -7.66 -22.86 -7.96
N ARG A 91 -7.87 -21.64 -7.43
CA ARG A 91 -8.65 -21.40 -6.21
C ARG A 91 -9.92 -20.64 -6.54
N LEU A 92 -11.06 -21.17 -6.08
CA LEU A 92 -12.35 -20.52 -6.08
C LEU A 92 -12.63 -19.94 -4.70
N ARG A 93 -13.11 -18.69 -4.66
CA ARG A 93 -13.48 -18.00 -3.42
C ARG A 93 -14.76 -17.20 -3.61
N LYS A 94 -15.67 -17.31 -2.64
CA LYS A 94 -16.88 -16.47 -2.54
C LYS A 94 -17.26 -16.28 -1.06
N PRO A 95 -17.56 -15.06 -0.60
CA PRO A 95 -18.08 -14.86 0.76
C PRO A 95 -19.28 -15.77 1.07
N GLY A 96 -19.24 -16.46 2.22
CA GLY A 96 -20.28 -17.42 2.64
C GLY A 96 -20.10 -18.85 2.14
N TYR A 97 -19.05 -19.12 1.36
CA TYR A 97 -18.69 -20.45 0.85
C TYR A 97 -17.30 -20.85 1.31
N GLN A 98 -17.04 -22.15 1.37
CA GLN A 98 -15.70 -22.69 1.58
C GLN A 98 -14.84 -22.45 0.34
N ASP A 99 -13.57 -22.08 0.53
CA ASP A 99 -12.63 -21.97 -0.57
C ASP A 99 -12.37 -23.38 -1.16
N LEU A 100 -12.39 -23.50 -2.48
CA LEU A 100 -12.05 -24.75 -3.20
C LEU A 100 -10.76 -24.55 -3.97
N THR A 101 -9.75 -25.39 -3.73
CA THR A 101 -8.47 -25.37 -4.47
C THR A 101 -8.24 -26.71 -5.16
N LEU A 102 -7.91 -26.66 -6.45
CA LEU A 102 -7.72 -27.84 -7.30
C LEU A 102 -6.49 -27.63 -8.21
N PRO A 103 -5.70 -28.67 -8.51
CA PRO A 103 -4.69 -28.58 -9.57
C PRO A 103 -5.33 -28.23 -10.91
N LEU A 104 -4.78 -27.25 -11.64
CA LEU A 104 -5.40 -26.74 -12.88
C LEU A 104 -5.52 -27.84 -13.95
N ALA A 105 -4.54 -28.74 -14.02
CA ALA A 105 -4.58 -29.90 -14.92
C ALA A 105 -5.77 -30.86 -14.70
N GLN A 106 -6.41 -30.81 -13.52
CA GLN A 106 -7.62 -31.60 -13.22
C GLN A 106 -8.90 -30.84 -13.57
N VAL A 107 -8.80 -29.54 -13.87
CA VAL A 107 -9.92 -28.69 -14.22
C VAL A 107 -10.15 -28.80 -15.73
N LYS A 108 -11.12 -29.63 -16.12
CA LYS A 108 -11.62 -29.72 -17.50
C LYS A 108 -12.84 -28.81 -17.66
N ASN A 109 -13.22 -28.48 -18.91
CA ASN A 109 -14.52 -27.84 -19.20
C ASN A 109 -15.63 -28.57 -18.43
N GLY A 110 -16.32 -27.87 -17.53
CA GLY A 110 -17.22 -28.52 -16.59
C GLY A 110 -17.75 -27.63 -15.47
N VAL A 111 -18.53 -28.25 -14.59
CA VAL A 111 -19.20 -27.60 -13.47
C VAL A 111 -18.41 -27.83 -12.19
N LEU A 112 -17.88 -26.74 -11.61
CA LEU A 112 -17.30 -26.71 -10.28
C LEU A 112 -18.39 -26.36 -9.25
N ARG A 113 -18.32 -26.97 -8.06
CA ARG A 113 -19.33 -26.81 -7.01
C ARG A 113 -18.68 -26.23 -5.76
N LEU A 114 -19.30 -25.21 -5.18
CA LEU A 114 -18.89 -24.62 -3.90
C LEU A 114 -19.87 -25.02 -2.80
N GLN A 115 -19.31 -25.50 -1.69
CA GLN A 115 -20.04 -25.80 -0.48
C GLN A 115 -20.25 -24.52 0.34
N ARG A 116 -21.48 -24.30 0.84
CA ARG A 116 -21.76 -23.21 1.79
C ARG A 116 -21.03 -23.47 3.10
N GLU A 117 -20.44 -22.42 3.66
CA GLU A 117 -19.89 -22.50 5.01
C GLU A 117 -20.99 -22.23 6.03
N THR A 118 -21.10 -23.11 7.02
CA THR A 118 -22.11 -23.06 8.09
C THR A 118 -21.49 -22.90 9.46
N ASP A 119 -20.19 -23.17 9.60
CA ASP A 119 -19.46 -22.94 10.84
C ASP A 119 -19.34 -21.42 11.10
N PRO A 120 -19.90 -20.91 12.21
CA PRO A 120 -19.89 -19.47 12.50
C PRO A 120 -18.48 -18.88 12.62
N LEU A 121 -17.53 -19.64 13.16
CA LEU A 121 -16.15 -19.18 13.32
C LEU A 121 -15.47 -19.06 11.97
N ARG A 122 -15.59 -20.07 11.08
CA ARG A 122 -15.03 -20.00 9.72
C ARG A 122 -15.67 -18.89 8.88
N LEU A 123 -16.98 -18.66 9.04
CA LEU A 123 -17.68 -17.54 8.42
C LEU A 123 -17.13 -16.18 8.88
N ALA A 124 -16.77 -16.05 10.15
CA ALA A 124 -16.13 -14.85 10.68
C ALA A 124 -14.68 -14.72 10.19
N GLU A 125 -13.91 -15.81 10.19
CA GLU A 125 -12.50 -15.82 9.80
C GLU A 125 -12.27 -15.50 8.32
N ALA A 126 -13.24 -15.86 7.47
CA ALA A 126 -13.25 -15.55 6.05
C ALA A 126 -13.52 -14.06 5.75
N ARG A 127 -13.95 -13.27 6.74
CA ARG A 127 -14.25 -11.84 6.57
C ARG A 127 -12.97 -11.00 6.63
N PRO A 128 -12.92 -9.91 5.85
CA PRO A 128 -11.81 -8.95 5.90
C PRO A 128 -11.69 -8.27 7.26
N ALA A 129 -10.51 -7.71 7.51
CA ALA A 129 -10.12 -7.07 8.77
C ALA A 129 -11.07 -5.96 9.24
N ASN A 130 -11.72 -5.24 8.31
CA ASN A 130 -12.62 -4.15 8.63
C ASN A 130 -13.85 -4.63 9.43
N ALA A 131 -14.35 -5.84 9.15
CA ALA A 131 -15.45 -6.44 9.91
C ALA A 131 -15.05 -6.74 11.36
N TRP A 132 -13.81 -7.22 11.56
CA TRP A 132 -13.24 -7.49 12.88
C TRP A 132 -12.98 -6.20 13.66
N LEU A 133 -12.36 -5.22 13.02
CA LEU A 133 -12.10 -3.90 13.59
C LEU A 133 -13.40 -3.17 13.96
N ALA A 134 -14.46 -3.33 13.18
CA ALA A 134 -15.76 -2.76 13.48
C ALA A 134 -16.46 -3.44 14.66
N ALA A 135 -16.29 -4.77 14.81
CA ALA A 135 -16.88 -5.53 15.90
C ALA A 135 -16.15 -5.34 17.24
N LEU A 136 -14.89 -4.87 17.21
CA LEU A 136 -14.11 -4.58 18.39
C LEU A 136 -14.55 -3.27 19.05
N ASP A 137 -15.03 -3.37 20.29
CA ASP A 137 -15.37 -2.21 21.13
C ASP A 137 -14.09 -1.60 21.72
N LEU A 138 -13.75 -0.39 21.27
CA LEU A 138 -12.60 0.38 21.73
C LEU A 138 -12.99 1.45 22.77
N GLY A 139 -14.21 1.38 23.32
CA GLY A 139 -14.74 2.22 24.39
C GLY A 139 -15.34 3.54 23.90
N ASP A 140 -14.60 4.32 23.10
CA ASP A 140 -15.07 5.60 22.58
C ASP A 140 -14.52 5.93 21.19
N GLN A 141 -15.15 6.89 20.51
CA GLN A 141 -14.81 7.27 19.14
C GLN A 141 -13.39 7.87 19.03
N ALA A 142 -12.94 8.64 20.03
CA ALA A 142 -11.61 9.24 19.99
C ALA A 142 -10.51 8.18 20.10
N ARG A 143 -10.67 7.20 20.99
CA ARG A 143 -9.78 6.04 21.09
C ARG A 143 -9.81 5.20 19.82
N ARG A 144 -10.99 5.00 19.21
CA ARG A 144 -11.12 4.27 17.94
C ARG A 144 -10.31 4.93 16.82
N LEU A 145 -10.49 6.25 16.60
CA LEU A 145 -9.77 6.99 15.57
C LEU A 145 -8.25 7.01 15.85
N HIS A 146 -7.85 7.14 17.11
CA HIS A 146 -6.44 7.08 17.50
C HIS A 146 -5.84 5.69 17.27
N PHE A 147 -6.55 4.63 17.68
CA PHE A 147 -6.15 3.25 17.42
C PHE A 147 -5.98 2.98 15.93
N GLN A 148 -6.93 3.43 15.09
CA GLN A 148 -6.80 3.33 13.65
C GLN A 148 -5.54 4.06 13.17
N THR A 149 -5.36 5.31 13.55
CA THR A 149 -4.20 6.12 13.13
C THR A 149 -2.85 5.49 13.52
N GLN A 150 -2.79 4.81 14.67
CA GLN A 150 -1.54 4.32 15.27
C GLN A 150 -1.27 2.82 15.09
N CYS A 151 -2.27 2.03 14.68
CA CYS A 151 -2.14 0.58 14.54
C CYS A 151 -2.38 0.12 13.09
N THR A 152 -3.23 0.81 12.31
CA THR A 152 -3.63 0.32 10.99
C THR A 152 -2.73 0.76 9.84
N PHE A 153 -1.71 1.59 10.08
CA PHE A 153 -0.90 2.19 8.99
C PHE A 153 0.23 1.28 8.45
N CYS A 154 0.52 0.17 9.13
CA CYS A 154 1.51 -0.83 8.70
C CYS A 154 0.86 -2.12 8.20
N HIS A 155 -0.16 -2.60 8.92
CA HIS A 155 -0.85 -3.84 8.60
C HIS A 155 -2.30 -3.79 9.08
N GLN A 156 -3.11 -4.72 8.56
CA GLN A 156 -4.51 -4.80 8.92
C GLN A 156 -4.73 -5.28 10.36
N GLN A 157 -5.89 -4.92 10.92
CA GLN A 157 -6.29 -5.25 12.29
C GLN A 157 -7.31 -6.39 12.30
N GLY A 158 -7.14 -7.38 13.18
CA GLY A 158 -8.02 -8.55 13.18
C GLY A 158 -7.73 -9.54 12.05
N ASN A 159 -6.46 -9.71 11.67
CA ASN A 159 -5.99 -10.85 10.87
C ASN A 159 -5.78 -12.10 11.75
N ALA A 160 -5.43 -13.24 11.15
CA ALA A 160 -5.21 -14.50 11.88
C ALA A 160 -4.18 -14.38 13.02
N PHE A 161 -3.14 -13.57 12.85
CA PHE A 161 -2.15 -13.32 13.90
C PHE A 161 -2.76 -12.54 15.07
N LEU A 162 -3.55 -11.50 14.80
CA LEU A 162 -4.11 -10.62 15.83
C LEU A 162 -5.29 -11.24 16.57
N ARG A 163 -6.10 -12.07 15.92
CA ARG A 163 -7.26 -12.74 16.54
C ARG A 163 -6.88 -13.83 17.55
N ARG A 164 -5.64 -14.31 17.54
CA ARG A 164 -5.18 -15.27 18.54
C ARG A 164 -5.40 -14.69 19.94
N GLU A 165 -5.98 -15.51 20.82
CA GLU A 165 -6.16 -15.14 22.21
C GLU A 165 -4.81 -14.77 22.84
N ARG A 166 -4.84 -13.69 23.62
CA ARG A 166 -3.70 -13.11 24.30
C ARG A 166 -4.18 -12.56 25.64
N SER A 167 -3.38 -12.80 26.65
CA SER A 167 -3.50 -12.12 27.94
C SER A 167 -3.30 -10.61 27.78
N GLU A 168 -3.73 -9.86 28.80
CA GLU A 168 -3.45 -8.42 28.90
C GLU A 168 -1.94 -8.15 28.81
N GLN A 169 -1.11 -8.98 29.46
CA GLN A 169 0.34 -8.84 29.42
C GLN A 169 0.88 -9.00 27.99
N GLU A 170 0.47 -10.03 27.25
CA GLU A 170 0.92 -10.24 25.87
C GLU A 170 0.49 -9.09 24.94
N TRP A 171 -0.72 -8.53 25.15
CA TRP A 171 -1.15 -7.33 24.42
C TRP A 171 -0.31 -6.11 24.76
N SER A 172 0.01 -5.91 26.05
CA SER A 172 0.91 -4.84 26.49
C SER A 172 2.27 -4.96 25.80
N GLU A 173 2.88 -6.15 25.81
CA GLU A 173 4.16 -6.42 25.14
C GLU A 173 4.09 -6.16 23.62
N ALA A 174 2.99 -6.55 22.97
CA ALA A 174 2.77 -6.28 21.55
C ALA A 174 2.67 -4.77 21.26
N ILE A 175 1.92 -4.03 22.07
CA ILE A 175 1.78 -2.56 21.96
C ILE A 175 3.14 -1.89 22.18
N GLN A 176 3.89 -2.28 23.21
CA GLN A 176 5.24 -1.76 23.47
C GLN A 176 6.17 -2.00 22.27
N ARG A 177 6.09 -3.16 21.63
CA ARG A 177 6.86 -3.45 20.41
C ARG A 177 6.45 -2.54 19.24
N MET A 178 5.15 -2.32 19.01
CA MET A 178 4.68 -1.41 17.95
C MET A 178 5.09 0.04 18.19
N MET A 179 5.16 0.47 19.46
CA MET A 179 5.69 1.79 19.80
C MET A 179 7.19 1.92 19.52
N ARG A 180 7.99 0.88 19.80
CA ARG A 180 9.40 0.83 19.37
C ARG A 180 9.51 0.90 17.85
N TYR A 181 8.59 0.25 17.14
CA TYR A 181 8.47 0.31 15.68
C TYR A 181 7.79 1.59 15.17
N GLY A 182 7.61 2.62 16.01
CA GLY A 182 7.23 3.97 15.61
C GLY A 182 5.75 4.32 15.72
N SER A 183 4.90 3.45 16.27
CA SER A 183 3.56 3.85 16.73
C SER A 183 3.68 4.90 17.85
N ARG A 184 2.82 5.92 17.82
CA ARG A 184 2.77 6.99 18.83
C ARG A 184 1.45 6.95 19.59
N LEU A 185 1.12 5.76 20.08
CA LEU A 185 -0.07 5.53 20.89
C LEU A 185 -0.04 6.41 22.16
N SER A 186 -1.19 6.96 22.56
CA SER A 186 -1.26 7.86 23.73
C SER A 186 -0.96 7.10 25.02
N SER A 187 -0.38 7.75 26.03
CA SER A 187 -0.10 7.14 27.32
C SER A 187 -1.35 6.64 28.04
N GLU A 188 -2.52 7.21 27.75
CA GLU A 188 -3.82 6.69 28.23
C GLU A 188 -4.14 5.35 27.54
N ASP A 189 -4.03 5.31 26.22
CA ASP A 189 -4.37 4.13 25.43
C ASP A 189 -3.36 2.99 25.62
N GLN A 190 -2.09 3.31 25.88
CA GLN A 190 -1.08 2.34 26.27
C GLN A 190 -1.48 1.55 27.52
N LYS A 191 -2.20 2.18 28.46
CA LYS A 191 -2.69 1.53 29.69
C LYS A 191 -4.03 0.82 29.49
N ALA A 192 -4.93 1.42 28.72
CA ALA A 192 -6.29 0.90 28.58
C ALA A 192 -6.42 -0.22 27.54
N LEU A 193 -5.72 -0.12 26.40
CA LEU A 193 -5.89 -1.05 25.29
C LEU A 193 -5.55 -2.51 25.61
N PRO A 194 -4.51 -2.84 26.41
CA PRO A 194 -4.21 -4.24 26.69
C PRO A 194 -5.41 -5.04 27.21
N ALA A 195 -6.13 -4.51 28.21
CA ALA A 195 -7.32 -5.15 28.77
C ALA A 195 -8.49 -5.16 27.77
N ILE A 196 -8.69 -4.04 27.05
CA ILE A 196 -9.75 -3.91 26.04
C ILE A 196 -9.57 -4.94 24.92
N LEU A 197 -8.36 -5.07 24.38
CA LEU A 197 -8.05 -5.99 23.29
C LEU A 197 -8.15 -7.45 23.74
N ALA A 198 -7.64 -7.79 24.93
CA ALA A 198 -7.75 -9.14 25.49
C ALA A 198 -9.21 -9.58 25.57
N LYS A 199 -10.05 -8.78 26.25
CA LYS A 199 -11.48 -9.06 26.41
C LYS A 199 -12.23 -9.02 25.07
N GLY A 200 -11.92 -8.05 24.21
CA GLY A 200 -12.57 -7.86 22.93
C GLY A 200 -12.36 -9.05 21.98
N TYR A 201 -11.13 -9.49 21.78
CA TYR A 201 -10.85 -10.65 20.94
C TYR A 201 -11.33 -11.97 21.55
N GLN A 202 -11.27 -12.12 22.88
CA GLN A 202 -11.88 -13.27 23.56
C GLN A 202 -13.39 -13.32 23.26
N ALA A 203 -14.10 -12.22 23.45
CA ALA A 203 -15.53 -12.14 23.22
C ALA A 203 -15.90 -12.39 21.75
N LEU A 204 -15.11 -11.90 20.79
CA LEU A 204 -15.35 -12.16 19.36
C LEU A 204 -15.06 -13.61 18.97
N ARG A 205 -14.16 -14.30 19.67
CA ARG A 205 -13.94 -15.74 19.46
C ARG A 205 -15.07 -16.59 20.03
N GLU A 206 -15.56 -16.23 21.23
CA GLU A 206 -16.69 -16.91 21.88
C GLU A 206 -18.02 -16.63 21.16
N HIS A 207 -18.12 -15.48 20.49
CA HIS A 207 -19.29 -15.01 19.76
C HIS A 207 -18.93 -14.52 18.34
N PRO A 208 -18.45 -15.42 17.44
CA PRO A 208 -17.98 -15.05 16.11
C PRO A 208 -19.07 -14.44 15.22
N GLU A 209 -20.35 -14.69 15.51
CA GLU A 209 -21.49 -14.06 14.86
C GLU A 209 -21.56 -12.54 15.05
N ARG A 210 -20.85 -11.97 16.05
CA ARG A 210 -20.74 -10.52 16.27
C ARG A 210 -19.83 -9.82 15.28
N VAL A 211 -18.91 -10.56 14.66
CA VAL A 211 -18.24 -10.03 13.47
C VAL A 211 -19.34 -9.77 12.45
N GLY A 212 -19.46 -8.55 11.94
CA GLY A 212 -20.57 -8.14 11.09
C GLY A 212 -20.42 -8.63 9.65
N ALA A 213 -21.52 -8.76 8.91
CA ALA A 213 -21.46 -9.04 7.48
C ALA A 213 -20.78 -7.88 6.73
N THR A 214 -20.19 -8.21 5.58
CA THR A 214 -19.53 -7.24 4.70
C THR A 214 -20.38 -6.98 3.46
N ALA A 215 -20.05 -5.91 2.72
CA ALA A 215 -20.77 -5.58 1.51
C ALA A 215 -20.71 -6.75 0.51
N PRO A 216 -21.85 -7.14 -0.09
CA PRO A 216 -21.85 -8.18 -1.10
C PRO A 216 -21.05 -7.71 -2.31
N TRP A 217 -20.35 -8.66 -2.93
CA TRP A 217 -19.62 -8.41 -4.16
C TRP A 217 -20.58 -8.09 -5.31
N ALA A 218 -20.29 -7.01 -6.02
CA ALA A 218 -21.18 -6.45 -7.03
C ALA A 218 -21.06 -7.21 -8.38
N PRO A 219 -22.14 -7.32 -9.18
CA PRO A 219 -22.12 -8.06 -10.45
C PRO A 219 -21.10 -7.55 -11.48
N GLU A 220 -20.73 -6.28 -11.41
CA GLU A 220 -19.76 -5.64 -12.32
C GLU A 220 -18.37 -6.29 -12.24
N LEU A 221 -18.06 -7.01 -11.16
CA LEU A 221 -16.80 -7.74 -11.01
C LEU A 221 -16.56 -8.78 -12.11
N ALA A 222 -17.61 -9.31 -12.75
CA ALA A 222 -17.48 -10.25 -13.87
C ALA A 222 -16.63 -9.70 -15.03
N GLN A 223 -16.56 -8.36 -15.16
CA GLN A 223 -15.75 -7.68 -16.17
C GLN A 223 -14.31 -7.42 -15.71
N ALA A 224 -14.06 -7.47 -14.41
CA ALA A 224 -12.75 -7.19 -13.85
C ALA A 224 -11.77 -8.34 -14.09
N ARG A 225 -10.50 -8.00 -14.29
CA ARG A 225 -9.36 -8.93 -14.31
C ARG A 225 -8.28 -8.40 -13.38
N ILE A 226 -7.64 -9.28 -12.63
CA ILE A 226 -6.51 -8.91 -11.76
C ILE A 226 -5.34 -9.80 -12.10
N SER A 227 -4.17 -9.19 -12.35
CA SER A 227 -2.90 -9.89 -12.45
C SER A 227 -2.01 -9.53 -11.27
N GLU A 228 -1.28 -10.52 -10.75
CA GLU A 228 -0.32 -10.30 -9.67
C GLU A 228 1.05 -10.88 -10.01
N TRP A 229 2.12 -10.18 -9.61
CA TRP A 229 3.50 -10.65 -9.73
C TRP A 229 4.17 -10.62 -8.36
N PRO A 230 4.84 -11.71 -7.94
CA PRO A 230 5.60 -11.72 -6.70
C PRO A 230 6.76 -10.72 -6.77
N VAL A 231 6.98 -10.00 -5.67
CA VAL A 231 8.12 -9.09 -5.48
C VAL A 231 8.71 -9.35 -4.11
N GLY A 232 10.03 -9.51 -4.03
CA GLY A 232 10.70 -9.76 -2.75
C GLY A 232 10.27 -11.05 -2.06
N ASP A 233 10.48 -11.10 -0.74
CA ASP A 233 10.09 -12.22 0.11
C ASP A 233 9.25 -11.75 1.31
N ALA A 234 8.94 -12.64 2.24
CA ALA A 234 8.15 -12.32 3.44
C ALA A 234 8.76 -11.20 4.32
N MET A 235 10.05 -10.93 4.18
CA MET A 235 10.83 -9.89 4.87
C MET A 235 10.96 -8.61 4.04
N SER A 236 10.42 -8.55 2.82
CA SER A 236 10.35 -7.34 2.02
C SER A 236 9.19 -6.45 2.46
N GLN A 237 9.26 -5.16 2.13
CA GLN A 237 8.13 -4.24 2.19
C GLN A 237 8.04 -3.45 0.88
N ALA A 238 7.24 -3.94 -0.07
CA ALA A 238 6.95 -3.25 -1.34
C ALA A 238 6.14 -1.97 -1.09
N HIS A 239 6.84 -0.86 -0.85
CA HIS A 239 6.30 0.30 -0.14
C HIS A 239 5.46 1.23 -1.02
N ASP A 240 6.08 2.01 -1.90
CA ASP A 240 5.38 2.80 -2.92
C ASP A 240 5.70 2.19 -4.30
N VAL A 241 4.76 2.31 -5.23
CA VAL A 241 4.87 1.85 -6.62
C VAL A 241 4.83 3.03 -7.57
N LEU A 242 5.55 2.94 -8.68
CA LEU A 242 5.54 3.91 -9.77
C LEU A 242 5.37 3.18 -11.11
N LEU A 243 4.38 3.58 -11.90
CA LEU A 243 4.30 3.21 -13.30
C LEU A 243 5.06 4.27 -14.12
N ALA A 244 6.25 3.91 -14.61
CA ALA A 244 7.01 4.80 -15.47
C ALA A 244 6.36 4.92 -16.86
N ARG A 245 6.65 6.01 -17.57
CA ARG A 245 6.08 6.28 -18.90
C ARG A 245 6.43 5.25 -19.97
N ASP A 246 7.53 4.52 -19.81
CA ASP A 246 7.93 3.42 -20.69
C ASP A 246 7.10 2.13 -20.45
N GLY A 247 6.25 2.13 -19.42
CA GLY A 247 5.42 1.00 -19.00
C GLY A 247 6.07 0.11 -17.94
N THR A 248 7.28 0.41 -17.51
CA THR A 248 7.96 -0.33 -16.43
C THR A 248 7.35 0.02 -15.07
N LEU A 249 7.09 -1.00 -14.26
CA LEU A 249 6.65 -0.84 -12.87
C LEU A 249 7.84 -0.89 -11.93
N TYR A 250 8.02 0.18 -11.16
CA TYR A 250 9.04 0.28 -10.13
C TYR A 250 8.44 0.17 -8.74
N VAL A 251 9.10 -0.59 -7.86
CA VAL A 251 8.72 -0.71 -6.44
C VAL A 251 9.93 -0.51 -5.55
N ALA A 252 9.79 0.40 -4.58
CA ALA A 252 10.78 0.59 -3.54
C ALA A 252 10.55 -0.42 -2.41
N ASP A 253 11.56 -1.26 -2.13
CA ASP A 253 11.57 -2.14 -0.97
C ASP A 253 12.14 -1.40 0.24
N ASN A 254 11.26 -1.02 1.16
CA ASN A 254 11.60 -0.11 2.25
C ASN A 254 12.55 -0.69 3.28
N ILE A 255 12.71 -2.00 3.40
CA ILE A 255 13.53 -2.61 4.46
C ILE A 255 14.69 -3.43 3.91
N GLN A 256 14.90 -3.40 2.58
CA GLN A 256 15.95 -4.17 1.91
C GLN A 256 16.86 -3.33 0.99
N ASP A 257 16.66 -2.01 0.87
CA ASP A 257 17.42 -1.11 -0.03
C ASP A 257 17.41 -1.58 -1.50
N ARG A 258 16.26 -2.07 -1.96
CA ARG A 258 16.10 -2.58 -3.32
C ARG A 258 15.04 -1.80 -4.08
N LEU A 259 15.33 -1.57 -5.35
CA LEU A 259 14.38 -1.08 -6.35
C LEU A 259 14.08 -2.23 -7.31
N TRP A 260 12.84 -2.68 -7.32
CA TRP A 260 12.36 -3.73 -8.22
C TRP A 260 11.78 -3.08 -9.48
N ALA A 261 12.15 -3.57 -10.66
CA ALA A 261 11.70 -3.08 -11.95
C ALA A 261 11.08 -4.23 -12.76
N LEU A 262 9.76 -4.18 -12.97
CA LEU A 262 8.98 -5.19 -13.68
C LEU A 262 8.50 -4.64 -15.03
N ASP A 263 8.75 -5.37 -16.11
CA ASP A 263 7.97 -5.21 -17.35
C ASP A 263 6.69 -6.06 -17.26
N PRO A 264 5.50 -5.46 -17.08
CA PRO A 264 4.26 -6.21 -16.91
C PRO A 264 3.84 -6.99 -18.17
N ARG A 265 4.37 -6.65 -19.34
CA ARG A 265 4.04 -7.35 -20.60
C ARG A 265 4.73 -8.70 -20.69
N SER A 266 6.02 -8.74 -20.34
CA SER A 266 6.84 -9.95 -20.41
C SER A 266 6.92 -10.71 -19.09
N GLY A 267 6.64 -10.07 -17.95
CA GLY A 267 6.90 -10.63 -16.62
C GLY A 267 8.38 -10.69 -16.27
N ARG A 268 9.23 -9.95 -17.01
CA ARG A 268 10.67 -9.89 -16.75
C ARG A 268 10.94 -8.86 -15.67
N MET A 269 11.64 -9.27 -14.61
CA MET A 269 11.96 -8.46 -13.44
C MET A 269 13.46 -8.24 -13.35
N THR A 270 13.88 -7.04 -12.96
CA THR A 270 15.27 -6.71 -12.59
C THR A 270 15.27 -6.05 -11.22
N VAL A 271 16.27 -6.36 -10.39
CA VAL A 271 16.44 -5.73 -9.07
C VAL A 271 17.66 -4.85 -9.11
N TYR A 272 17.57 -3.64 -8.57
CA TYR A 272 18.70 -2.75 -8.35
C TYR A 272 18.90 -2.54 -6.85
N LYS A 273 20.16 -2.50 -6.41
CA LYS A 273 20.51 -2.29 -5.01
C LYS A 273 20.94 -0.84 -4.82
N ILE A 274 20.24 -0.11 -3.95
CA ILE A 274 20.57 1.28 -3.65
C ILE A 274 21.92 1.30 -2.94
N PRO A 275 22.90 2.10 -3.40
CA PRO A 275 24.25 2.07 -2.86
C PRO A 275 24.30 2.58 -1.42
N HIS A 276 25.18 1.96 -0.63
CA HIS A 276 25.55 2.39 0.71
C HIS A 276 26.85 3.21 0.61
N LEU A 277 26.91 4.33 1.32
CA LEU A 277 28.13 5.10 1.47
C LEU A 277 28.92 4.63 2.71
N PRO A 278 30.25 4.81 2.75
CA PRO A 278 31.02 4.59 3.96
C PRO A 278 30.44 5.38 5.15
N GLY A 279 30.08 4.68 6.22
CA GLY A 279 29.46 5.24 7.43
C GLY A 279 27.93 5.20 7.46
N ASP A 280 27.28 4.70 6.40
CA ASP A 280 25.86 4.31 6.49
C ASP A 280 25.71 3.11 7.44
N GLU A 281 24.86 3.25 8.45
CA GLU A 281 24.58 2.22 9.45
C GLU A 281 23.24 1.52 9.14
N PRO A 282 23.08 0.22 9.44
CA PRO A 282 21.79 -0.47 9.34
C PRO A 282 20.69 0.28 10.12
N GLY A 283 19.57 0.52 9.44
CA GLY A 283 18.43 1.33 9.88
C GLY A 283 18.64 2.85 9.85
N GLY A 284 19.79 3.32 9.37
CA GLY A 284 20.11 4.73 9.19
C GLY A 284 19.88 5.56 10.46
N LEU A 285 19.30 6.75 10.30
CA LEU A 285 18.96 7.65 11.42
C LEU A 285 17.84 7.11 12.32
N LEU A 286 17.20 6.02 11.94
CA LEU A 286 16.11 5.37 12.67
C LEU A 286 16.48 3.96 13.13
N SER A 287 17.77 3.64 13.18
CA SER A 287 18.28 2.29 13.50
C SER A 287 17.73 1.72 14.80
N ALA A 288 17.53 2.58 15.82
CA ALA A 288 16.90 2.18 17.07
C ALA A 288 15.47 1.64 16.90
N ARG A 289 14.72 2.09 15.89
CA ARG A 289 13.31 1.74 15.65
C ARG A 289 13.15 0.28 15.26
N LEU A 290 14.08 -0.29 14.48
CA LEU A 290 13.93 -1.61 13.88
C LEU A 290 15.09 -2.56 14.21
N ARG A 291 15.91 -2.24 15.21
CA ARG A 291 17.07 -3.05 15.61
C ARG A 291 16.73 -4.52 15.91
N GLU A 292 15.54 -4.78 16.46
CA GLU A 292 15.07 -6.14 16.79
C GLU A 292 14.31 -6.80 15.63
N PHE A 293 14.08 -6.09 14.52
CA PHE A 293 13.38 -6.63 13.37
C PHE A 293 14.35 -7.50 12.55
N PRO A 294 14.01 -8.76 12.25
CA PRO A 294 14.93 -9.67 11.57
C PRO A 294 15.19 -9.23 10.12
N ARG A 295 16.39 -9.55 9.60
CA ARG A 295 16.81 -9.24 8.21
C ARG A 295 16.55 -7.80 7.79
N HIS A 296 16.77 -6.85 8.70
CA HIS A 296 16.72 -5.42 8.44
C HIS A 296 18.12 -4.87 8.14
N ASP A 297 18.58 -5.05 6.90
CA ASP A 297 19.89 -4.60 6.44
C ASP A 297 19.82 -3.25 5.69
N SER A 298 18.63 -2.66 5.58
CA SER A 298 18.44 -1.36 4.93
C SER A 298 19.09 -0.23 5.72
N THR A 299 19.84 0.62 5.02
CA THR A 299 20.41 1.88 5.50
C THR A 299 19.55 3.08 5.09
N SER A 300 18.75 2.94 4.02
CA SER A 300 18.05 4.06 3.36
C SER A 300 16.59 4.18 3.73
N ASN A 301 15.92 3.06 3.94
CA ASN A 301 14.48 2.94 3.98
C ASN A 301 13.78 3.64 2.79
N ALA A 302 14.10 3.17 1.57
CA ALA A 302 13.53 3.64 0.31
C ALA A 302 11.99 3.70 0.38
N HIS A 303 11.43 4.86 0.08
CA HIS A 303 10.07 5.18 0.50
C HIS A 303 9.15 5.51 -0.67
N SER A 304 9.26 6.72 -1.24
CA SER A 304 8.38 7.20 -2.31
C SER A 304 9.16 7.43 -3.60
N LEU A 305 8.49 7.29 -4.75
CA LEU A 305 9.06 7.35 -6.09
C LEU A 305 8.40 8.47 -6.92
N ALA A 306 9.18 9.13 -7.78
CA ALA A 306 8.66 10.02 -8.83
C ALA A 306 9.56 9.98 -10.08
N GLU A 307 8.98 10.04 -11.26
CA GLU A 307 9.71 10.09 -12.54
C GLU A 307 9.92 11.54 -12.99
N SER A 308 11.15 11.90 -13.37
CA SER A 308 11.48 13.18 -14.00
C SER A 308 10.80 13.27 -15.37
N PRO A 309 10.02 14.34 -15.65
CA PRO A 309 9.38 14.48 -16.94
C PRO A 309 10.38 14.72 -18.09
N ARG A 310 11.63 15.11 -17.81
CA ARG A 310 12.61 15.50 -18.83
C ARG A 310 13.39 14.33 -19.44
N ASP A 311 13.77 13.36 -18.62
CA ASP A 311 14.70 12.28 -19.02
C ASP A 311 14.35 10.90 -18.45
N GLY A 312 13.27 10.79 -17.68
CA GLY A 312 12.82 9.50 -17.15
C GLY A 312 13.62 8.99 -15.96
N HIS A 313 14.55 9.77 -15.41
CA HIS A 313 15.22 9.40 -14.16
C HIS A 313 14.21 9.30 -13.01
N LEU A 314 14.41 8.33 -12.13
CA LEU A 314 13.55 8.13 -10.96
C LEU A 314 14.17 8.78 -9.74
N PHE A 315 13.37 9.50 -8.96
CA PHE A 315 13.77 10.05 -7.68
C PHE A 315 13.08 9.30 -6.55
N ILE A 316 13.86 8.95 -5.54
CA ILE A 316 13.44 8.16 -4.38
C ILE A 316 13.78 8.91 -3.10
N THR A 317 12.84 8.95 -2.17
CA THR A 317 13.07 9.42 -0.79
C THR A 317 13.52 8.28 0.11
N PRO A 318 14.74 8.34 0.66
CA PRO A 318 15.20 7.42 1.71
C PRO A 318 14.84 7.97 3.09
N SER A 319 13.80 7.41 3.72
CA SER A 319 13.25 7.94 4.98
C SER A 319 14.18 7.83 6.19
N ALA A 320 15.20 6.96 6.13
CA ALA A 320 16.22 6.81 7.17
C ALA A 320 17.48 7.65 6.92
N GLN A 321 17.55 8.42 5.83
CA GLN A 321 18.72 9.21 5.44
C GLN A 321 18.37 10.68 5.20
N ARG A 322 19.40 11.51 4.98
CA ARG A 322 19.28 12.94 4.65
C ARG A 322 19.72 13.23 3.22
N ARG A 323 19.34 12.34 2.31
CA ARG A 323 19.64 12.44 0.88
C ARG A 323 18.39 12.16 0.05
N ILE A 324 18.45 12.49 -1.23
CA ILE A 324 17.53 12.00 -2.25
C ILE A 324 18.32 11.05 -3.16
N VAL A 325 17.74 9.92 -3.52
CA VAL A 325 18.34 8.96 -4.45
C VAL A 325 17.77 9.24 -5.84
N GLU A 326 18.64 9.42 -6.83
CA GLU A 326 18.28 9.49 -8.24
C GLU A 326 18.76 8.20 -8.92
N PHE A 327 17.92 7.62 -9.77
CA PHE A 327 18.20 6.39 -10.51
C PHE A 327 18.02 6.63 -12.01
N ASP A 328 19.06 6.32 -12.79
CA ASP A 328 19.04 6.33 -14.26
C ASP A 328 18.62 4.94 -14.74
N PRO A 329 17.36 4.74 -15.19
CA PRO A 329 16.87 3.42 -15.58
C PRO A 329 17.53 2.89 -16.86
N ALA A 330 18.13 3.75 -17.69
CA ALA A 330 18.80 3.33 -18.92
C ALA A 330 20.17 2.70 -18.63
N LYS A 331 20.85 3.15 -17.57
CA LYS A 331 22.16 2.62 -17.15
C LYS A 331 22.10 1.66 -15.97
N GLY A 332 21.05 1.75 -15.15
CA GLY A 332 20.97 1.04 -13.89
C GLY A 332 21.82 1.65 -12.77
N ASP A 333 22.22 2.92 -12.92
CA ASP A 333 23.13 3.62 -12.01
C ASP A 333 22.38 4.56 -11.05
N PHE A 334 22.97 4.78 -9.88
CA PHE A 334 22.42 5.66 -8.84
C PHE A 334 23.29 6.89 -8.61
N ARG A 335 22.64 8.03 -8.35
CA ARG A 335 23.25 9.25 -7.84
C ARG A 335 22.60 9.64 -6.52
N LEU A 336 23.41 10.03 -5.54
CA LEU A 336 22.95 10.43 -4.21
C LEU A 336 23.08 11.95 -4.05
N HIS A 337 22.00 12.62 -3.67
CA HIS A 337 21.93 14.06 -3.47
C HIS A 337 21.76 14.40 -2.00
N GLU A 338 22.80 14.92 -1.36
CA GLU A 338 22.76 15.31 0.05
C GLU A 338 21.89 16.55 0.25
N ILE A 339 20.88 16.45 1.13
CA ILE A 339 19.94 17.55 1.41
C ILE A 339 20.59 18.60 2.32
N GLY A 340 21.61 18.21 3.10
CA GLY A 340 22.31 19.09 4.05
C GLY A 340 21.52 19.40 5.35
N GLY A 341 20.30 18.88 5.49
CA GLY A 341 19.51 19.01 6.72
C GLY A 341 18.05 18.54 6.56
N GLY A 342 17.25 18.71 7.61
CA GLY A 342 15.92 18.11 7.67
C GLY A 342 15.95 16.61 7.99
N PHE A 343 14.80 16.04 8.34
CA PHE A 343 14.69 14.64 8.75
C PHE A 343 13.46 13.97 8.16
N TYR A 344 13.62 12.70 7.81
CA TYR A 344 12.57 11.83 7.26
C TYR A 344 12.00 12.32 5.92
N PRO A 345 12.80 12.36 4.84
CA PRO A 345 12.29 12.52 3.50
C PRO A 345 11.20 11.47 3.24
N HIS A 346 10.00 11.89 2.85
CA HIS A 346 8.83 11.02 2.80
C HIS A 346 8.18 10.96 1.42
N THR A 347 7.15 11.74 1.11
CA THR A 347 6.50 11.66 -0.21
C THR A 347 7.19 12.62 -1.17
N ILE A 348 7.36 12.20 -2.43
CA ILE A 348 8.10 12.94 -3.46
C ILE A 348 7.24 13.19 -4.70
N ARG A 349 7.40 14.36 -5.32
CA ARG A 349 6.76 14.76 -6.58
C ARG A 349 7.73 15.61 -7.39
N ILE A 350 7.53 15.63 -8.70
CA ILE A 350 8.35 16.45 -9.60
C ILE A 350 7.41 17.38 -10.36
N ASP A 351 7.76 18.66 -10.42
CA ASP A 351 6.97 19.65 -11.16
C ASP A 351 7.41 19.77 -12.63
N ALA A 352 6.67 20.57 -13.39
CA ALA A 352 6.96 20.78 -14.82
C ALA A 352 8.30 21.48 -15.08
N GLN A 353 8.94 22.09 -14.07
CA GLN A 353 10.26 22.68 -14.19
C GLN A 353 11.38 21.66 -13.93
N ASP A 354 11.03 20.41 -13.59
CA ASP A 354 11.94 19.35 -13.14
C ASP A 354 12.58 19.64 -11.78
N ARG A 355 11.83 20.37 -10.92
CA ARG A 355 12.17 20.53 -9.52
C ARG A 355 11.55 19.39 -8.73
N VAL A 356 12.36 18.80 -7.85
CA VAL A 356 12.00 17.61 -7.08
C VAL A 356 11.56 18.05 -5.68
N TRP A 357 10.25 17.96 -5.42
CA TRP A 357 9.60 18.37 -4.18
C TRP A 357 9.35 17.18 -3.27
N PHE A 358 9.64 17.33 -1.98
CA PHE A 358 9.42 16.26 -1.01
C PHE A 358 9.12 16.78 0.39
N THR A 359 8.39 16.00 1.18
CA THR A 359 8.16 16.31 2.60
C THR A 359 9.31 15.81 3.46
N LEU A 360 9.66 16.58 4.49
CA LEU A 360 10.60 16.23 5.55
C LEU A 360 9.79 16.08 6.85
N ALA A 361 9.24 14.90 7.06
CA ALA A 361 8.11 14.72 7.98
C ALA A 361 8.49 14.97 9.44
N LEU A 362 9.68 14.54 9.87
CA LEU A 362 10.08 14.68 11.27
C LEU A 362 10.56 16.09 11.59
N SER A 363 11.17 16.79 10.64
CA SER A 363 11.61 18.18 10.86
C SER A 363 10.54 19.24 10.57
N ASN A 364 9.31 18.84 10.19
CA ASN A 364 8.22 19.76 9.86
C ASN A 364 8.57 20.75 8.74
N GLN A 365 9.09 20.22 7.63
CA GLN A 365 9.56 21.00 6.50
C GLN A 365 9.08 20.41 5.17
N VAL A 366 9.14 21.23 4.10
CA VAL A 366 9.12 20.77 2.70
C VAL A 366 10.48 21.08 2.08
N GLY A 367 11.06 20.12 1.37
CA GLY A 367 12.28 20.29 0.60
C GLY A 367 11.99 20.37 -0.90
N MET A 368 12.86 21.08 -1.62
CA MET A 368 12.87 21.18 -3.07
C MET A 368 14.32 21.08 -3.55
N LEU A 369 14.61 20.14 -4.45
CA LEU A 369 15.85 20.10 -5.20
C LEU A 369 15.61 20.69 -6.59
N ASP A 370 16.28 21.80 -6.88
CA ASP A 370 16.35 22.31 -8.24
C ASP A 370 17.41 21.49 -8.97
N ARG A 371 16.95 20.60 -9.84
CA ARG A 371 17.81 19.64 -10.50
C ARG A 371 18.81 20.30 -11.46
N SER A 372 18.46 21.44 -12.04
CA SER A 372 19.32 22.15 -13.00
C SER A 372 20.55 22.76 -12.35
N SER A 373 20.39 23.26 -11.11
CA SER A 373 21.47 23.88 -10.35
C SER A 373 22.07 22.95 -9.28
N GLY A 374 21.37 21.86 -8.95
CA GLY A 374 21.70 20.98 -7.82
C GLY A 374 21.43 21.61 -6.44
N GLN A 375 20.76 22.77 -6.39
CA GLN A 375 20.53 23.49 -5.13
C GLN A 375 19.28 22.98 -4.40
N PHE A 376 19.42 22.81 -3.09
CA PHE A 376 18.30 22.51 -2.20
C PHE A 376 17.72 23.77 -1.57
N LYS A 377 16.40 23.88 -1.60
CA LYS A 377 15.62 24.85 -0.84
C LYS A 377 14.73 24.12 0.17
N ARG A 378 14.59 24.69 1.36
CA ARG A 378 13.73 24.16 2.42
C ARG A 378 12.75 25.24 2.87
N TYR A 379 11.52 24.81 3.11
CA TYR A 379 10.43 25.63 3.62
C TYR A 379 10.11 25.14 5.03
N ASP A 380 10.33 25.99 6.02
CA ASP A 380 9.90 25.75 7.39
C ASP A 380 8.38 25.94 7.48
N LEU A 381 7.70 24.96 8.06
CA LEU A 381 6.25 25.03 8.22
C LEU A 381 5.88 25.62 9.58
N PRO A 382 4.81 26.42 9.68
CA PRO A 382 4.39 27.02 10.95
C PRO A 382 4.13 25.97 12.02
N ALA A 383 4.70 26.15 13.22
CA ALA A 383 4.41 25.31 14.38
C ALA A 383 3.13 25.77 15.09
N ARG A 384 2.39 24.85 15.71
CA ARG A 384 1.16 25.14 16.49
C ARG A 384 1.41 25.96 17.74
N GLY A 385 2.64 25.96 18.24
CA GLY A 385 3.00 26.64 19.48
C GLY A 385 4.49 26.63 19.76
N PHE A 386 4.87 27.19 20.91
CA PHE A 386 6.27 27.28 21.32
C PHE A 386 6.92 25.91 21.54
N GLY A 387 6.24 24.99 22.26
CA GLY A 387 6.79 23.66 22.56
C GLY A 387 7.15 22.87 21.30
N GLU A 388 6.24 22.82 20.32
CA GLU A 388 6.48 22.15 19.04
C GLU A 388 7.61 22.80 18.23
N ARG A 389 7.70 24.12 18.25
CA ARG A 389 8.80 24.87 17.61
C ARG A 389 10.15 24.53 18.22
N MET A 390 10.21 24.39 19.55
CA MET A 390 11.42 23.97 20.24
C MET A 390 11.76 22.52 19.91
N THR A 391 10.78 21.61 19.94
CA THR A 391 10.98 20.20 19.58
C THR A 391 11.52 20.04 18.17
N THR A 392 10.92 20.71 17.17
CA THR A 392 11.36 20.63 15.77
C THR A 392 12.72 21.28 15.54
N ARG A 393 12.99 22.44 16.16
CA ARG A 393 14.29 23.13 16.08
C ARG A 393 15.45 22.30 16.65
N TYR A 394 15.22 21.61 17.77
CA TYR A 394 16.26 20.85 18.47
C TYR A 394 16.19 19.34 18.18
N ILE A 395 15.42 18.92 17.17
CA ILE A 395 15.20 17.50 16.88
C ILE A 395 16.50 16.74 16.61
N GLY A 396 17.48 17.37 15.94
CA GLY A 396 18.79 16.77 15.70
C GLY A 396 19.58 16.48 16.98
N ALA A 397 19.53 17.40 17.97
CA ALA A 397 20.17 17.20 19.27
C ALA A 397 19.44 16.12 20.08
N LEU A 398 18.10 16.08 20.03
CA LEU A 398 17.32 15.01 20.64
C LEU A 398 17.68 13.65 20.05
N TYR A 399 17.82 13.54 18.72
CA TYR A 399 18.27 12.31 18.06
C TYR A 399 19.67 11.89 18.49
N TRP A 400 20.59 12.85 18.58
CA TRP A 400 21.93 12.59 19.07
C TRP A 400 21.90 12.04 20.50
N LEU A 401 21.14 12.65 21.42
CA LEU A 401 21.00 12.16 22.80
C LEU A 401 20.37 10.76 22.87
N MET A 402 19.30 10.51 22.08
CA MET A 402 18.64 9.21 22.01
C MET A 402 19.57 8.12 21.49
N ARG A 403 20.41 8.41 20.48
CA ARG A 403 21.42 7.47 19.96
C ARG A 403 22.46 7.10 21.04
N HIS A 404 22.72 7.99 21.99
CA HIS A 404 23.63 7.76 23.11
C HIS A 404 22.92 7.23 24.38
N GLY A 405 21.69 6.72 24.25
CA GLY A 405 21.03 5.95 25.31
C GLY A 405 20.20 6.79 26.30
N LEU A 406 19.91 8.06 26.02
CA LEU A 406 19.01 8.87 26.84
C LEU A 406 17.57 8.78 26.30
N PRO A 407 16.65 8.07 26.98
CA PRO A 407 15.31 7.81 26.47
C PRO A 407 14.35 8.99 26.77
N LEU A 408 14.71 10.20 26.33
CA LEU A 408 13.98 11.44 26.62
C LEU A 408 12.48 11.38 26.23
N THR A 409 12.15 10.60 25.20
CA THR A 409 10.77 10.41 24.73
C THR A 409 9.92 9.53 25.64
N ASN A 410 10.52 8.70 26.50
CA ASN A 410 9.80 7.83 27.44
C ASN A 410 9.37 8.59 28.71
N TRP A 411 9.87 9.81 28.91
CA TRP A 411 9.59 10.61 30.11
C TRP A 411 8.52 11.68 29.88
N LEU A 412 8.10 11.89 28.63
CA LEU A 412 7.05 12.83 28.27
C LEU A 412 5.76 12.09 27.99
N LYS A 413 4.67 12.49 28.65
CA LYS A 413 3.33 11.94 28.40
C LYS A 413 2.98 12.16 26.93
N VAL A 414 2.51 11.12 26.25
CA VAL A 414 1.98 11.19 24.89
C VAL A 414 0.47 11.32 24.99
N ASP A 415 -0.10 12.39 24.44
CA ASP A 415 -1.54 12.57 24.30
C ASP A 415 -1.99 12.20 22.87
N ARG A 416 -3.30 12.32 22.60
CA ARG A 416 -3.89 11.99 21.28
C ARG A 416 -3.75 13.13 20.25
N ALA A 417 -3.36 14.33 20.65
CA ALA A 417 -3.53 15.55 19.84
C ALA A 417 -2.28 16.43 19.73
N GLY A 418 -1.49 16.57 20.80
CA GLY A 418 -0.43 17.56 20.99
C GLY A 418 1.00 17.01 21.06
N THR A 419 1.23 15.74 21.39
CA THR A 419 2.60 15.21 21.54
C THR A 419 3.10 14.52 20.28
N GLY A 420 4.03 15.18 19.58
CA GLY A 420 4.66 14.66 18.37
C GLY A 420 5.09 15.78 17.43
N THR A 421 5.67 15.42 16.29
CA THR A 421 5.92 16.37 15.20
C THR A 421 4.62 16.52 14.39
N PRO A 422 4.32 17.71 13.81
CA PRO A 422 3.14 17.93 12.96
C PRO A 422 3.01 16.97 11.78
N LEU A 423 4.18 16.55 11.27
CA LEU A 423 4.34 15.47 10.31
C LEU A 423 3.71 15.80 8.95
N PRO A 424 4.32 16.71 8.16
CA PRO A 424 3.98 16.85 6.74
C PRO A 424 4.25 15.51 6.04
N TYR A 425 3.30 15.06 5.23
CA TYR A 425 3.24 13.67 4.78
C TYR A 425 3.09 13.55 3.27
N GLY A 426 1.87 13.42 2.75
CA GLY A 426 1.62 13.48 1.31
C GLY A 426 1.91 14.87 0.75
N ILE A 427 2.39 14.91 -0.48
CA ILE A 427 2.65 16.13 -1.26
C ILE A 427 2.14 15.93 -2.69
N GLU A 428 1.68 17.02 -3.29
CA GLU A 428 1.18 17.07 -4.66
C GLU A 428 1.52 18.41 -5.29
N VAL A 429 1.89 18.41 -6.57
CA VAL A 429 2.04 19.63 -7.37
C VAL A 429 0.79 19.79 -8.23
N THR A 430 0.04 20.88 -8.04
CA THR A 430 -1.16 21.17 -8.83
C THR A 430 -0.79 21.75 -10.22
N PRO A 431 -1.71 21.70 -11.21
CA PRO A 431 -1.43 22.23 -12.55
C PRO A 431 -1.02 23.71 -12.60
N ASP A 432 -1.41 24.52 -11.61
CA ASP A 432 -0.99 25.92 -11.47
C ASP A 432 0.45 26.09 -10.92
N GLY A 433 1.13 24.98 -10.64
CA GLY A 433 2.50 24.94 -10.13
C GLY A 433 2.60 25.14 -8.61
N ARG A 434 1.48 25.25 -7.89
CA ARG A 434 1.51 25.29 -6.42
C ARG A 434 1.77 23.92 -5.84
N VAL A 435 2.39 23.90 -4.66
CA VAL A 435 2.78 22.67 -3.98
C VAL A 435 1.92 22.50 -2.75
N TRP A 436 1.05 21.50 -2.78
CA TRP A 436 0.13 21.18 -1.69
C TRP A 436 0.67 20.01 -0.88
N PHE A 437 0.44 20.03 0.43
CA PHE A 437 0.83 18.93 1.31
C PHE A 437 -0.21 18.71 2.40
N ALA A 438 -0.28 17.48 2.92
CA ALA A 438 -1.08 17.13 4.08
C ALA A 438 -0.20 17.09 5.34
N ARG A 439 -0.78 17.42 6.49
CA ARG A 439 -0.12 17.39 7.80
C ARG A 439 -0.92 16.53 8.78
N LEU A 440 -0.39 15.33 9.08
CA LEU A 440 -1.18 14.26 9.70
C LEU A 440 -1.69 14.61 11.09
N HIS A 441 -0.80 15.11 11.95
CA HIS A 441 -1.06 15.21 13.40
C HIS A 441 -1.70 16.54 13.80
N THR A 442 -1.98 17.41 12.83
CA THR A 442 -2.56 18.74 13.08
C THR A 442 -3.85 18.98 12.31
N ASP A 443 -4.35 17.98 11.59
CA ASP A 443 -5.61 18.06 10.85
C ASP A 443 -5.64 19.26 9.89
N GLU A 444 -4.58 19.39 9.08
CA GLU A 444 -4.42 20.48 8.13
C GLU A 444 -3.89 20.01 6.78
N ILE A 445 -4.18 20.81 5.76
CA ILE A 445 -3.42 20.85 4.51
C ILE A 445 -2.66 22.18 4.44
N GLY A 446 -1.59 22.22 3.67
CA GLY A 446 -0.86 23.45 3.39
C GLY A 446 -0.54 23.61 1.92
N VAL A 447 -0.27 24.84 1.52
CA VAL A 447 0.14 25.21 0.16
C VAL A 447 1.38 26.09 0.21
N ILE A 448 2.29 25.85 -0.72
CA ILE A 448 3.47 26.66 -1.00
C ILE A 448 3.29 27.24 -2.40
N ASP A 449 3.41 28.57 -2.52
CA ASP A 449 3.58 29.22 -3.81
C ASP A 449 5.08 29.35 -4.10
N PRO A 450 5.63 28.56 -5.04
CA PRO A 450 7.07 28.57 -5.29
C PRO A 450 7.57 29.84 -6.00
N ARG A 451 6.69 30.78 -6.35
CA ARG A 451 7.04 32.07 -6.96
C ARG A 451 7.26 33.15 -5.90
N THR A 452 6.52 33.09 -4.80
CA THR A 452 6.57 34.07 -3.70
C THR A 452 7.17 33.51 -2.41
N ASP A 453 7.37 32.19 -2.35
CA ASP A 453 7.78 31.43 -1.16
C ASP A 453 6.78 31.47 0.00
N GLU A 454 5.55 31.92 -0.26
CA GLU A 454 4.51 31.98 0.76
C GLU A 454 4.02 30.59 1.12
N VAL A 455 3.91 30.32 2.43
CA VAL A 455 3.33 29.10 3.00
C VAL A 455 2.03 29.44 3.70
N ARG A 456 0.93 28.78 3.31
CA ARG A 456 -0.38 28.95 3.95
C ARG A 456 -0.94 27.61 4.43
N MET A 457 -1.38 27.57 5.68
CA MET A 457 -2.01 26.41 6.31
C MET A 457 -3.55 26.55 6.30
N ILE A 458 -4.25 25.43 6.16
CA ILE A 458 -5.71 25.36 6.11
C ILE A 458 -6.17 24.18 6.96
N ALA A 459 -6.99 24.46 7.98
CA ALA A 459 -7.59 23.44 8.81
C ALA A 459 -8.58 22.59 8.01
N THR A 460 -8.53 21.27 8.22
CA THR A 460 -9.49 20.34 7.63
C THR A 460 -10.68 20.11 8.57
N PRO A 461 -11.91 19.94 8.05
CA PRO A 461 -13.07 19.58 8.86
C PRO A 461 -13.12 18.09 9.25
N PHE A 462 -12.00 17.38 9.10
CA PHE A 462 -11.83 15.95 9.35
C PHE A 462 -10.42 15.69 9.89
N LYS A 463 -10.18 14.48 10.39
CA LYS A 463 -8.95 14.05 11.06
C LYS A 463 -8.00 13.30 10.14
N GLY A 464 -6.69 13.49 10.37
CA GLY A 464 -5.63 12.72 9.75
C GLY A 464 -5.62 12.75 8.21
N PRO A 465 -5.60 13.95 7.56
CA PRO A 465 -5.37 14.04 6.12
C PRO A 465 -4.04 13.38 5.79
N ARG A 466 -4.04 12.32 4.97
CA ARG A 466 -2.84 11.47 4.79
C ARG A 466 -2.08 11.74 3.48
N ARG A 467 -2.57 11.19 2.38
CA ARG A 467 -2.03 11.40 1.03
C ARG A 467 -3.07 12.18 0.22
N LEU A 468 -2.60 13.03 -0.69
CA LEU A 468 -3.44 13.83 -1.57
C LEU A 468 -2.97 13.75 -3.02
N ARG A 469 -3.90 13.95 -3.96
CA ARG A 469 -3.63 14.07 -5.40
C ARG A 469 -4.54 15.13 -6.00
N ALA A 470 -4.08 15.79 -7.06
CA ALA A 470 -4.86 16.80 -7.75
C ALA A 470 -5.64 16.15 -8.92
N ASP A 471 -6.89 16.57 -9.12
CA ASP A 471 -7.60 16.28 -10.36
C ASP A 471 -7.23 17.24 -11.49
N ALA A 472 -7.86 17.08 -12.66
CA ALA A 472 -7.60 17.92 -13.83
C ALA A 472 -7.98 19.40 -13.62
N GLN A 473 -8.86 19.70 -12.67
CA GLN A 473 -9.29 21.05 -12.32
C GLN A 473 -8.44 21.67 -11.20
N GLY A 474 -7.44 20.95 -10.69
CA GLY A 474 -6.61 21.41 -9.57
C GLY A 474 -7.30 21.30 -8.20
N ARG A 475 -8.44 20.60 -8.11
CA ARG A 475 -9.03 20.24 -6.80
C ARG A 475 -8.23 19.12 -6.18
N LEU A 476 -8.12 19.12 -4.86
CA LEU A 476 -7.34 18.15 -4.11
C LEU A 476 -8.25 17.05 -3.59
N TRP A 477 -7.95 15.81 -3.91
CA TRP A 477 -8.56 14.63 -3.32
C TRP A 477 -7.65 14.13 -2.21
N ILE A 478 -8.19 13.96 -0.99
CA ILE A 478 -7.43 13.72 0.23
C ILE A 478 -7.99 12.49 0.93
N ALA A 479 -7.13 11.55 1.31
CA ALA A 479 -7.53 10.41 2.13
C ALA A 479 -7.70 10.84 3.60
N ALA A 480 -8.91 10.72 4.15
CA ALA A 480 -9.22 10.92 5.57
C ALA A 480 -9.01 9.61 6.31
N PHE A 481 -7.75 9.33 6.67
CA PHE A 481 -7.26 7.99 6.98
C PHE A 481 -8.05 7.27 8.09
N PRO A 482 -8.21 7.81 9.32
CA PRO A 482 -8.93 7.10 10.37
C PRO A 482 -10.45 7.16 10.21
N GLU A 483 -10.96 8.02 9.33
CA GLU A 483 -12.40 8.28 9.19
C GLU A 483 -13.06 7.51 8.03
N SER A 484 -12.34 6.60 7.37
CA SER A 484 -12.88 5.74 6.30
C SER A 484 -13.52 6.56 5.15
N ALA A 485 -12.89 7.65 4.73
CA ALA A 485 -13.43 8.55 3.71
C ALA A 485 -12.35 9.17 2.80
N VAL A 486 -12.81 9.73 1.69
CA VAL A 486 -12.07 10.64 0.83
C VAL A 486 -12.73 12.01 0.87
N VAL A 487 -11.94 13.08 0.87
CA VAL A 487 -12.43 14.46 0.87
C VAL A 487 -11.84 15.23 -0.31
N CYS A 488 -12.70 15.88 -1.08
CA CYS A 488 -12.31 16.81 -2.14
C CYS A 488 -12.26 18.24 -1.56
N TYR A 489 -11.13 18.92 -1.69
CA TYR A 489 -10.97 20.34 -1.41
C TYR A 489 -10.85 21.12 -2.72
N ASP A 490 -11.68 22.15 -2.87
CA ASP A 490 -11.64 23.07 -4.01
C ASP A 490 -10.91 24.36 -3.59
N PRO A 491 -9.67 24.62 -4.07
CA PRO A 491 -8.91 25.81 -3.71
C PRO A 491 -9.56 27.12 -4.15
N ALA A 492 -10.40 27.11 -5.19
CA ALA A 492 -11.03 28.33 -5.70
C ALA A 492 -12.15 28.82 -4.78
N SER A 493 -12.94 27.90 -4.21
CA SER A 493 -14.04 28.21 -3.30
C SER A 493 -13.71 28.02 -1.82
N GLY A 494 -12.62 27.33 -1.50
CA GLY A 494 -12.27 26.93 -0.13
C GLY A 494 -13.17 25.83 0.45
N ARG A 495 -13.99 25.17 -0.38
CA ARG A 495 -14.99 24.20 0.08
C ARG A 495 -14.41 22.79 0.18
N PHE A 496 -14.79 22.07 1.24
CA PHE A 496 -14.55 20.64 1.40
C PHE A 496 -15.83 19.84 1.11
N THR A 497 -15.71 18.78 0.32
CA THR A 497 -16.79 17.83 0.02
C THR A 497 -16.35 16.43 0.43
N ARG A 498 -17.10 15.76 1.31
CA ARG A 498 -16.76 14.44 1.86
C ARG A 498 -17.48 13.31 1.10
N TYR A 499 -16.76 12.21 0.90
CA TYR A 499 -17.24 10.96 0.33
C TYR A 499 -16.83 9.78 1.24
N ASP A 500 -17.78 9.19 1.96
CA ASP A 500 -17.52 8.00 2.76
C ASP A 500 -17.26 6.79 1.84
N LEU A 501 -16.28 5.94 2.19
CA LEU A 501 -16.07 4.68 1.49
C LEU A 501 -17.31 3.77 1.63
N PRO A 502 -17.66 2.98 0.61
CA PRO A 502 -18.88 2.15 0.57
C PRO A 502 -18.71 0.84 1.37
N VAL A 503 -17.99 0.88 2.49
CA VAL A 503 -17.68 -0.29 3.31
C VAL A 503 -18.81 -0.62 4.28
N LEU A 504 -18.94 -1.91 4.60
CA LEU A 504 -19.77 -2.40 5.69
C LEU A 504 -18.91 -3.19 6.69
N PRO A 505 -18.99 -2.87 8.00
CA PRO A 505 -19.71 -1.73 8.61
C PRO A 505 -19.14 -0.35 8.21
N LYS A 506 -19.93 0.72 8.22
CA LYS A 506 -19.43 2.07 7.87
C LYS A 506 -18.35 2.53 8.85
N GLY A 507 -17.37 3.32 8.37
CA GLY A 507 -16.30 3.82 9.24
C GLY A 507 -15.26 2.77 9.64
N SER A 508 -15.22 1.62 8.95
CA SER A 508 -14.38 0.48 9.31
C SER A 508 -13.10 0.32 8.49
N ASP A 509 -12.92 1.13 7.45
CA ASP A 509 -11.72 1.11 6.61
C ASP A 509 -10.77 2.26 6.93
N THR A 510 -9.53 2.15 6.45
CA THR A 510 -8.47 3.16 6.66
C THR A 510 -7.74 3.44 5.35
N PRO A 511 -8.31 4.25 4.43
CA PRO A 511 -7.73 4.50 3.12
C PRO A 511 -6.41 5.24 3.25
N TYR A 512 -5.31 4.64 2.80
CA TYR A 512 -3.96 5.18 3.01
C TYR A 512 -3.55 6.19 1.94
N SER A 513 -3.77 5.86 0.67
CA SER A 513 -3.44 6.67 -0.50
C SER A 513 -4.58 6.65 -1.51
N LEU A 514 -4.49 7.53 -2.49
CA LEU A 514 -5.40 7.61 -3.63
C LEU A 514 -4.69 8.14 -4.86
N ASN A 515 -5.32 7.99 -6.02
CA ASN A 515 -4.94 8.67 -7.26
C ASN A 515 -6.17 9.01 -8.09
N VAL A 516 -6.05 10.00 -8.97
CA VAL A 516 -7.14 10.49 -9.81
C VAL A 516 -6.83 10.17 -11.26
N ASP A 517 -7.68 9.35 -11.90
CA ASP A 517 -7.70 9.23 -13.35
C ASP A 517 -8.29 10.53 -13.91
N LYS A 518 -7.40 11.46 -14.25
CA LYS A 518 -7.75 12.78 -14.78
C LYS A 518 -8.52 12.71 -16.09
N ALA A 519 -8.28 11.68 -16.90
CA ALA A 519 -8.92 11.52 -18.21
C ALA A 519 -10.36 11.00 -18.06
N ARG A 520 -10.62 10.11 -17.09
CA ARG A 520 -11.93 9.48 -16.88
C ARG A 520 -12.74 10.09 -15.74
N GLY A 521 -12.14 10.96 -14.92
CA GLY A 521 -12.80 11.56 -13.76
C GLY A 521 -13.11 10.53 -12.68
N VAL A 522 -12.16 9.63 -12.39
CA VAL A 522 -12.31 8.56 -11.39
C VAL A 522 -11.25 8.70 -10.30
N VAL A 523 -11.65 8.64 -9.04
CA VAL A 523 -10.73 8.57 -7.90
C VAL A 523 -10.57 7.13 -7.48
N TRP A 524 -9.35 6.62 -7.58
CA TRP A 524 -8.95 5.32 -7.08
C TRP A 524 -8.39 5.43 -5.67
N VAL A 525 -8.84 4.58 -4.75
CA VAL A 525 -8.42 4.62 -3.33
C VAL A 525 -8.22 3.21 -2.78
N ASN A 526 -7.24 3.07 -1.90
CA ASN A 526 -6.94 1.81 -1.22
C ASN A 526 -8.01 1.48 -0.14
N GLY A 527 -8.36 0.20 -0.01
CA GLY A 527 -9.16 -0.35 1.09
C GLY A 527 -8.32 -1.25 1.98
N ASN A 528 -7.66 -0.67 2.98
CA ASN A 528 -6.61 -1.33 3.75
C ASN A 528 -7.08 -2.15 4.94
N GLN A 529 -8.37 -2.13 5.27
CA GLN A 529 -8.97 -3.11 6.16
C GLN A 529 -9.95 -4.02 5.42
N SER A 530 -10.37 -3.67 4.20
CA SER A 530 -11.42 -4.39 3.48
C SER A 530 -10.91 -5.38 2.42
N ASP A 531 -9.58 -5.51 2.25
CA ASP A 531 -8.96 -6.27 1.16
C ASP A 531 -9.48 -5.83 -0.21
N SER A 532 -9.49 -4.52 -0.50
CA SER A 532 -10.08 -4.02 -1.74
C SER A 532 -9.39 -2.77 -2.30
N LEU A 533 -9.66 -2.49 -3.57
CA LEU A 533 -9.55 -1.17 -4.16
C LEU A 533 -10.95 -0.60 -4.41
N TYR A 534 -11.10 0.72 -4.32
CA TYR A 534 -12.35 1.40 -4.66
C TYR A 534 -12.13 2.44 -5.76
N ALA A 535 -13.11 2.54 -6.65
CA ALA A 535 -13.22 3.59 -7.66
C ALA A 535 -14.44 4.46 -7.38
N LEU A 536 -14.25 5.78 -7.29
CA LEU A 536 -15.31 6.78 -7.20
C LEU A 536 -15.38 7.55 -8.52
N GLU A 537 -16.48 7.42 -9.23
CA GLU A 537 -16.78 8.25 -10.39
C GLU A 537 -17.20 9.65 -9.92
N ILE A 538 -16.39 10.67 -10.23
CA ILE A 538 -16.54 12.03 -9.66
C ILE A 538 -17.87 12.66 -10.04
N ALA A 539 -18.31 12.49 -11.29
CA ALA A 539 -19.51 13.13 -11.81
C ALA A 539 -20.81 12.57 -11.18
N SER A 540 -20.87 11.26 -10.96
CA SER A 540 -22.05 10.58 -10.44
C SER A 540 -22.02 10.35 -8.93
N GLY A 541 -20.83 10.40 -8.30
CA GLY A 541 -20.63 10.00 -6.91
C GLY A 541 -20.72 8.49 -6.69
N ARG A 542 -20.76 7.68 -7.77
CA ARG A 542 -20.93 6.23 -7.69
C ARG A 542 -19.62 5.54 -7.35
N TRP A 543 -19.68 4.65 -6.37
CA TRP A 543 -18.57 3.79 -6.00
C TRP A 543 -18.59 2.44 -6.73
N THR A 544 -17.42 1.85 -6.92
CA THR A 544 -17.25 0.44 -7.31
C THR A 544 -16.14 -0.16 -6.45
N GLN A 545 -16.37 -1.34 -5.89
CA GLN A 545 -15.42 -2.08 -5.06
C GLN A 545 -14.80 -3.22 -5.88
N TYR A 546 -13.49 -3.39 -5.77
CA TYR A 546 -12.73 -4.49 -6.37
C TYR A 546 -12.02 -5.27 -5.25
N PRO A 547 -12.53 -6.44 -4.84
CA PRO A 547 -11.88 -7.25 -3.81
C PRO A 547 -10.56 -7.82 -4.35
N LEU A 548 -9.53 -7.78 -3.52
CA LEU A 548 -8.20 -8.30 -3.86
C LEU A 548 -8.15 -9.83 -3.69
N PRO A 549 -7.33 -10.54 -4.49
CA PRO A 549 -7.33 -11.99 -4.46
C PRO A 549 -6.77 -12.60 -3.17
N ARG A 550 -5.86 -11.87 -2.52
CA ARG A 550 -5.28 -12.20 -1.21
C ARG A 550 -6.05 -11.51 -0.09
N ARG A 551 -6.35 -12.27 0.97
CA ARG A 551 -6.84 -11.70 2.23
C ARG A 551 -5.73 -10.95 2.95
N VAL A 552 -6.11 -10.05 3.82
CA VAL A 552 -5.18 -9.25 4.64
C VAL A 552 -4.23 -8.40 3.78
N ALA A 553 -4.69 -8.00 2.60
CA ALA A 553 -3.95 -7.19 1.66
C ALA A 553 -3.95 -5.73 2.10
N PHE A 554 -2.88 -5.30 2.74
CA PHE A 554 -2.62 -3.89 2.97
C PHE A 554 -1.95 -3.32 1.72
N THR A 555 -2.53 -2.30 1.08
CA THR A 555 -2.00 -1.72 -0.17
C THR A 555 -1.60 -0.26 0.00
N ARG A 556 -0.72 0.21 -0.87
CA ARG A 556 -0.28 1.61 -0.93
C ARG A 556 -0.08 2.07 -2.35
N ASP A 557 -0.27 3.37 -2.49
CA ASP A 557 -0.29 4.12 -3.74
C ASP A 557 -1.22 3.47 -4.79
N VAL A 558 -1.55 4.22 -5.82
CA VAL A 558 -2.29 3.69 -6.95
C VAL A 558 -1.75 4.42 -8.16
N GLU A 559 -1.22 3.67 -9.12
CA GLU A 559 -0.76 4.21 -10.38
C GLU A 559 -1.76 3.86 -11.47
N ILE A 560 -1.95 4.77 -12.41
CA ILE A 560 -3.04 4.68 -13.39
C ILE A 560 -2.41 4.64 -14.77
N ALA A 561 -2.66 3.56 -15.50
CA ALA A 561 -2.22 3.40 -16.86
C ALA A 561 -3.06 4.25 -17.82
N PRO A 562 -2.54 4.60 -19.01
CA PRO A 562 -3.30 5.34 -20.01
C PRO A 562 -4.64 4.68 -20.40
N ASP A 563 -4.71 3.35 -20.39
CA ASP A 563 -5.92 2.58 -20.69
C ASP A 563 -6.96 2.59 -19.56
N GLY A 564 -6.63 3.15 -18.39
CA GLY A 564 -7.51 3.25 -17.22
C GLY A 564 -7.42 2.05 -16.28
N SER A 565 -6.59 1.05 -16.60
CA SER A 565 -6.19 0.03 -15.64
C SER A 565 -5.28 0.63 -14.57
N VAL A 566 -5.21 -0.02 -13.41
CA VAL A 566 -4.49 0.52 -12.25
C VAL A 566 -3.51 -0.47 -11.67
N TYR A 567 -2.40 0.05 -11.15
CA TYR A 567 -1.35 -0.71 -10.48
C TYR A 567 -1.24 -0.30 -9.01
N THR A 568 -1.00 -1.27 -8.14
CA THR A 568 -0.72 -1.09 -6.72
C THR A 568 0.24 -2.19 -6.26
N SER A 569 0.71 -2.16 -5.02
CA SER A 569 1.35 -3.31 -4.38
C SER A 569 0.70 -3.66 -3.06
N THR A 570 0.92 -4.89 -2.59
CA THR A 570 0.78 -5.20 -1.16
C THR A 570 1.99 -4.63 -0.42
N SER A 571 1.75 -3.90 0.66
CA SER A 571 2.77 -3.14 1.39
C SER A 571 2.73 -3.40 2.90
N SER A 572 2.15 -4.54 3.30
CA SER A 572 2.13 -4.98 4.69
C SER A 572 3.53 -4.93 5.28
N PHE A 573 3.65 -4.38 6.48
CA PHE A 573 4.89 -4.43 7.24
C PHE A 573 4.62 -5.06 8.60
N PRO A 574 5.02 -6.32 8.79
CA PRO A 574 5.75 -7.21 7.86
C PRO A 574 4.88 -7.82 6.74
N SER A 575 5.51 -8.27 5.64
CA SER A 575 4.77 -8.87 4.51
C SER A 575 4.14 -10.22 4.86
N TRP A 576 4.69 -10.98 5.81
CA TRP A 576 4.07 -12.24 6.26
C TRP A 576 2.67 -12.10 6.88
N HIS A 577 2.13 -10.88 7.03
CA HIS A 577 0.74 -10.66 7.42
C HIS A 577 -0.26 -10.81 6.27
N VAL A 578 0.17 -10.66 5.01
CA VAL A 578 -0.72 -10.93 3.85
C VAL A 578 -0.96 -12.44 3.77
N GLU A 579 -2.13 -12.85 3.28
CA GLU A 579 -2.37 -14.25 2.93
C GLU A 579 -1.24 -14.78 2.05
N ASP A 580 -0.65 -15.93 2.42
CA ASP A 580 0.53 -16.58 1.82
C ASP A 580 1.90 -15.91 2.06
N GLY A 581 1.93 -14.71 2.65
CA GLY A 581 3.14 -14.01 3.05
C GLY A 581 4.01 -13.50 1.90
N GLN A 582 3.54 -13.57 0.65
CA GLN A 582 4.25 -13.07 -0.53
C GLN A 582 3.80 -11.65 -0.86
N PRO A 583 4.70 -10.65 -0.82
CA PRO A 583 4.40 -9.35 -1.38
C PRO A 583 4.19 -9.46 -2.90
N THR A 584 3.19 -8.75 -3.42
CA THR A 584 2.88 -8.72 -4.85
C THR A 584 2.70 -7.31 -5.40
N LEU A 585 3.12 -7.13 -6.64
CA LEU A 585 2.63 -6.11 -7.55
C LEU A 585 1.27 -6.56 -8.09
N ILE A 586 0.30 -5.67 -8.11
CA ILE A 586 -1.09 -5.94 -8.50
C ILE A 586 -1.44 -5.02 -9.65
N HIS A 587 -2.03 -5.59 -10.71
CA HIS A 587 -2.64 -4.88 -11.83
C HIS A 587 -4.13 -5.21 -11.88
N LEU A 588 -4.97 -4.20 -11.75
CA LEU A 588 -6.41 -4.31 -11.85
C LEU A 588 -6.87 -3.69 -13.17
N GLN A 589 -7.52 -4.51 -14.00
CA GLN A 589 -8.24 -4.07 -15.19
C GLN A 589 -9.74 -4.04 -14.83
N PRO A 590 -10.33 -2.86 -14.67
CA PRO A 590 -11.67 -2.73 -14.09
C PRO A 590 -12.81 -3.13 -15.02
N ARG A 591 -12.61 -3.03 -16.34
CA ARG A 591 -13.58 -3.34 -17.42
C ARG A 591 -12.87 -3.71 -18.71
#